data_AF-A0A1G6YYX4-F1
#
_entry.id   AF-A0A1G6YYX4-F1
#
_cell.length_a   1.000
_cell.length_b   1.000
_cell.length_c   1.000
_cell.angle_alpha   90.00
_cell.angle_beta   90.00
_cell.angle_gamma   90.00
#
_symmetry.space_group_name_H-M   'P 1'
#
loop_
_entity.id
_entity.type
_entity.pdbx_description
1 polymer ?
#
loop_
_entity_poly.entity_id
_entity_poly.type
_entity_poly.pdbx_seq_one_letter_code
_entity_poly.pdbx_strand_id
1 'polypeptide(L)'
;MVFRYVLLVLLNCALIACSSNQEPKMNSAASALTKLTAHVDAAVVYGTGTKELSDQQLVDMAFEDNSSLKPELGSNAISLQRGDRGVVVLVCSSDRATSLLEDLSCTPEMDKHHWREEPGRTCTFSLSAESCK
;
A
#
# COMPACT_ATOMS: atom_id res chain seq x y z
N MET A 1 -41.37 -11.21 -34.77
CA MET A 1 -39.91 -10.93 -34.62
C MET A 1 -39.65 -9.97 -33.46
N VAL A 2 -40.06 -10.30 -32.22
CA VAL A 2 -39.86 -9.41 -31.05
C VAL A 2 -39.31 -10.20 -29.84
N PHE A 3 -39.56 -11.51 -29.79
CA PHE A 3 -39.20 -12.38 -28.68
C PHE A 3 -37.70 -12.76 -28.60
N ARG A 4 -36.91 -12.50 -29.65
CA ARG A 4 -35.48 -12.87 -29.71
C ARG A 4 -34.53 -11.84 -29.11
N TYR A 5 -34.98 -10.60 -28.89
CA TYR A 5 -34.15 -9.52 -28.35
C TYR A 5 -34.27 -9.37 -26.83
N VAL A 6 -35.39 -9.80 -26.24
CA VAL A 6 -35.63 -9.69 -24.79
C VAL A 6 -34.70 -10.63 -23.99
N LEU A 7 -34.33 -11.78 -24.56
CA LEU A 7 -33.46 -12.76 -23.89
C LEU A 7 -31.99 -12.32 -23.80
N LEU A 8 -31.53 -11.40 -24.68
CA LEU A 8 -30.13 -10.94 -24.72
C LEU A 8 -29.83 -9.81 -23.72
N VAL A 9 -30.85 -9.10 -23.24
CA VAL A 9 -30.69 -7.98 -22.29
C VAL A 9 -30.56 -8.46 -20.84
N LEU A 10 -31.16 -9.61 -20.50
CA LEU A 10 -31.15 -10.13 -19.12
C LEU A 10 -29.85 -10.87 -18.74
N LEU A 11 -28.97 -11.19 -19.70
CA LEU A 11 -27.72 -11.91 -19.43
C LEU A 11 -26.53 -10.99 -19.08
N ASN A 12 -26.68 -9.66 -19.20
CA ASN A 12 -25.58 -8.71 -19.02
C ASN A 12 -25.54 -8.02 -17.63
N CYS A 13 -26.52 -8.23 -16.75
CA CYS A 13 -26.54 -7.61 -15.41
C CYS A 13 -25.84 -8.41 -14.31
N ALA A 14 -25.34 -9.62 -14.59
CA ALA A 14 -24.79 -10.51 -13.56
C ALA A 14 -23.30 -10.29 -13.23
N LEU A 15 -22.59 -9.38 -13.91
CA LEU A 15 -21.13 -9.22 -13.77
C LEU A 15 -20.67 -8.01 -12.94
N ILE A 16 -21.59 -7.20 -12.38
CA ILE A 16 -21.22 -5.95 -11.69
C ILE A 16 -21.21 -6.08 -10.14
N ALA A 17 -21.45 -7.28 -9.59
CA ALA A 17 -21.65 -7.47 -8.14
C ALA A 17 -20.41 -7.90 -7.33
N CYS A 18 -19.19 -7.55 -7.74
CA CYS A 18 -17.96 -7.83 -6.97
C CYS A 18 -17.02 -6.63 -6.91
N SER A 19 -17.39 -5.59 -6.15
CA SER A 19 -16.44 -4.51 -5.79
C SER A 19 -16.66 -3.91 -4.40
N SER A 20 -17.65 -4.36 -3.63
CA SER A 20 -18.03 -3.69 -2.37
C SER A 20 -17.03 -3.85 -1.22
N ASN A 21 -16.23 -4.93 -1.21
CA ASN A 21 -15.33 -5.24 -0.09
C ASN A 21 -13.90 -4.72 -0.27
N GLN A 22 -13.54 -4.19 -1.45
CA GLN A 22 -12.20 -3.69 -1.70
C GLN A 22 -11.97 -2.36 -0.98
N GLU A 23 -12.98 -1.49 -0.96
CA GLU A 23 -12.89 -0.15 -0.37
C GLU A 23 -12.56 -0.18 1.14
N PRO A 24 -13.33 -0.87 2.00
CA PRO A 24 -13.00 -0.96 3.43
C PRO A 24 -11.63 -1.60 3.68
N LYS A 25 -11.29 -2.66 2.95
CA LYS A 25 -10.01 -3.37 3.10
C LYS A 25 -8.83 -2.45 2.80
N MET A 26 -8.90 -1.70 1.69
CA MET A 26 -7.82 -0.81 1.29
C MET A 26 -7.70 0.42 2.19
N ASN A 27 -8.80 0.92 2.77
CA ASN A 27 -8.74 1.99 3.78
C ASN A 27 -8.08 1.51 5.09
N SER A 28 -8.32 0.26 5.49
CA SER A 28 -7.63 -0.35 6.63
C SER A 28 -6.13 -0.52 6.35
N ALA A 29 -5.79 -1.04 5.16
CA ALA A 29 -4.40 -1.15 4.70
C ALA A 29 -3.70 0.20 4.64
N ALA A 30 -4.38 1.27 4.19
CA ALA A 30 -3.84 2.62 4.19
C ALA A 30 -3.50 3.11 5.60
N SER A 31 -4.42 2.93 6.54
CA SER A 31 -4.19 3.29 7.95
C SER A 31 -3.05 2.48 8.58
N ALA A 32 -2.90 1.22 8.19
CA ALA A 32 -1.79 0.38 8.63
C ALA A 32 -0.47 0.82 8.00
N LEU A 33 -0.47 1.25 6.72
CA LEU A 33 0.72 1.75 6.05
C LEU A 33 1.27 3.00 6.74
N THR A 34 0.43 4.01 7.02
CA THR A 34 0.89 5.22 7.71
C THR A 34 1.57 4.91 9.06
N LYS A 35 1.04 3.92 9.80
CA LYS A 35 1.65 3.46 11.06
C LYS A 35 2.97 2.74 10.82
N LEU A 36 3.04 1.89 9.79
CA LEU A 36 4.28 1.19 9.42
C LEU A 36 5.36 2.19 9.00
N THR A 37 5.02 3.14 8.13
CA THR A 37 5.93 4.20 7.67
C THR A 37 6.50 5.00 8.84
N ALA A 38 5.64 5.47 9.75
CA ALA A 38 6.07 6.21 10.92
C ALA A 38 6.97 5.38 11.86
N HIS A 39 6.69 4.08 12.00
CA HIS A 39 7.51 3.20 12.85
C HIS A 39 8.88 2.93 12.23
N VAL A 40 8.93 2.66 10.92
CA VAL A 40 10.19 2.49 10.19
C VAL A 40 11.02 3.77 10.21
N ASP A 41 10.38 4.92 10.03
CA ASP A 41 11.04 6.23 10.13
C ASP A 41 11.70 6.42 11.50
N ALA A 42 10.94 6.18 12.58
CA ALA A 42 11.45 6.27 13.94
C ALA A 42 12.62 5.31 14.18
N ALA A 43 12.57 4.09 13.64
CA ALA A 43 13.67 3.13 13.71
C ALA A 43 14.91 3.62 12.96
N VAL A 44 14.76 4.23 11.78
CA VAL A 44 15.88 4.79 11.00
C VAL A 44 16.51 6.00 11.69
N VAL A 45 15.69 6.90 12.25
CA VAL A 45 16.14 8.15 12.87
C VAL A 45 16.75 7.93 14.26
N TYR A 46 16.09 7.12 15.11
CA TYR A 46 16.43 6.98 16.53
C TYR A 46 16.98 5.61 16.92
N GLY A 47 16.86 4.60 16.05
CA GLY A 47 17.29 3.25 16.35
C GLY A 47 18.81 3.13 16.46
N THR A 48 19.26 2.38 17.48
CA THR A 48 20.69 2.05 17.61
C THR A 48 21.01 0.87 16.71
N GLY A 49 21.98 1.03 15.78
CA GLY A 49 22.39 -0.03 14.86
C GLY A 49 21.44 -0.29 13.68
N THR A 50 20.33 0.46 13.58
CA THR A 50 19.34 0.31 12.51
C THR A 50 19.84 0.82 11.15
N LYS A 51 20.84 1.70 11.12
CA LYS A 51 21.46 2.18 9.88
C LYS A 51 22.11 1.08 9.04
N GLU A 52 22.66 0.07 9.71
CA GLU A 52 23.33 -1.08 9.08
C GLU A 52 22.35 -2.16 8.64
N LEU A 53 21.07 -2.05 9.04
CA LEU A 53 20.05 -3.00 8.63
C LEU A 53 19.68 -2.78 7.16
N SER A 54 19.38 -3.88 6.49
CA SER A 54 18.73 -3.84 5.19
C SER A 54 17.30 -3.31 5.33
N ASP A 55 16.77 -2.83 4.21
CA ASP A 55 15.42 -2.30 4.13
C ASP A 55 14.36 -3.32 4.57
N GLN A 56 14.53 -4.59 4.19
CA GLN A 56 13.63 -5.66 4.60
C GLN A 56 13.71 -5.93 6.11
N GLN A 57 14.90 -5.88 6.71
CA GLN A 57 15.06 -6.07 8.16
C GLN A 57 14.39 -4.95 8.96
N LEU A 58 14.39 -3.72 8.46
CA LEU A 58 13.68 -2.60 9.09
C LEU A 58 12.15 -2.80 9.05
N VAL A 59 11.62 -3.25 7.91
CA VAL A 59 10.20 -3.58 7.76
C VAL A 59 9.82 -4.76 8.66
N ASP A 60 10.64 -5.81 8.70
CA ASP A 60 10.40 -6.98 9.53
C ASP A 60 10.39 -6.62 11.02
N MET A 61 11.36 -5.82 11.48
CA MET A 61 11.42 -5.28 12.84
C MET A 61 10.18 -4.46 13.18
N ALA A 62 9.75 -3.58 12.27
CA ALA A 62 8.55 -2.77 12.49
C ALA A 62 7.29 -3.64 12.66
N PHE A 63 7.22 -4.76 11.95
CA PHE A 63 6.15 -5.72 12.14
C PHE A 63 6.29 -6.60 13.38
N GLU A 64 7.50 -6.86 13.86
CA GLU A 64 7.71 -7.56 15.14
C GLU A 64 7.23 -6.68 16.30
N ASP A 65 7.58 -5.40 16.27
CA ASP A 65 7.16 -4.40 17.25
C ASP A 65 5.65 -4.16 17.20
N ASN A 66 5.04 -4.23 16.01
CA ASN A 66 3.61 -4.02 15.83
C ASN A 66 2.97 -5.11 14.93
N SER A 67 2.88 -6.31 15.47
CA SER A 67 2.34 -7.49 14.78
C SER A 67 0.90 -7.34 14.26
N SER A 68 0.14 -6.37 14.80
CA SER A 68 -1.21 -6.06 14.33
C SER A 68 -1.26 -5.46 12.92
N LEU A 69 -0.15 -4.92 12.40
CA LEU A 69 -0.10 -4.31 11.06
C LEU A 69 -0.05 -5.35 9.93
N LYS A 70 0.56 -6.53 10.17
CA LYS A 70 0.68 -7.60 9.16
C LYS A 70 -0.69 -8.02 8.58
N PRO A 71 -1.72 -8.36 9.36
CA PRO A 71 -3.01 -8.78 8.79
C PRO A 71 -3.69 -7.69 7.97
N GLU A 72 -3.51 -6.42 8.31
CA GLU A 72 -4.10 -5.29 7.60
C GLU A 72 -3.45 -5.04 6.22
N LEU A 73 -2.14 -5.27 6.13
CA LEU A 73 -1.39 -5.18 4.88
C LEU A 73 -1.43 -6.49 4.05
N GLY A 74 -1.87 -7.59 4.65
CA GLY A 74 -2.05 -8.88 3.99
C GLY A 74 -0.75 -9.48 3.46
N SER A 75 -0.83 -10.21 2.34
CA SER A 75 0.33 -10.79 1.66
C SER A 75 0.95 -9.85 0.61
N ASN A 76 0.70 -8.55 0.73
CA ASN A 76 1.20 -7.56 -0.21
C ASN A 76 2.73 -7.41 -0.09
N ALA A 77 3.38 -7.14 -1.22
CA ALA A 77 4.81 -6.91 -1.24
C ALA A 77 5.11 -5.49 -0.75
N ILE A 78 6.10 -5.34 0.12
CA ILE A 78 6.50 -4.05 0.69
C ILE A 78 7.91 -3.72 0.23
N SER A 79 8.12 -2.47 -0.16
CA SER A 79 9.43 -1.92 -0.48
C SER A 79 9.63 -0.63 0.30
N LEU A 80 10.87 -0.38 0.72
CA LEU A 80 11.26 0.80 1.48
C LEU A 80 12.29 1.58 0.68
N GLN A 81 12.16 2.90 0.66
CA GLN A 81 13.20 3.82 0.22
C GLN A 81 13.59 4.70 1.41
N ARG A 82 14.88 4.77 1.72
CA ARG A 82 15.43 5.66 2.76
C ARG A 82 15.96 6.94 2.14
N GLY A 83 15.76 8.05 2.84
CA GLY A 83 16.43 9.32 2.58
C GLY A 83 17.03 9.88 3.87
N ASP A 84 17.62 11.07 3.78
CA ASP A 84 18.33 11.67 4.93
C ASP A 84 17.41 12.06 6.10
N ARG A 85 16.15 12.41 5.78
CA ARG A 85 15.18 12.99 6.74
C ARG A 85 13.83 12.31 6.74
N GLY A 86 13.72 11.18 6.06
CA GLY A 86 12.47 10.45 5.96
C GLY A 86 12.61 9.15 5.22
N VAL A 87 11.50 8.45 5.10
CA VAL A 87 11.37 7.20 4.35
C VAL A 87 10.11 7.23 3.49
N VAL A 88 10.12 6.46 2.41
CA VAL A 88 8.92 6.12 1.63
C VAL A 88 8.68 4.63 1.74
N VAL A 89 7.46 4.23 2.05
CA VAL A 89 7.04 2.82 2.00
C VAL A 89 6.05 2.63 0.86
N LEU A 90 6.36 1.69 -0.03
CA LEU A 90 5.51 1.30 -1.15
C LEU A 90 4.93 -0.09 -0.90
N VAL A 91 3.61 -0.20 -0.99
CA VAL A 91 2.87 -1.46 -0.94
C VAL A 91 2.41 -1.81 -2.35
N CYS A 92 2.76 -3.01 -2.79
CA CYS A 92 2.37 -3.57 -4.08
C CYS A 92 1.55 -4.85 -3.91
N SER A 93 0.88 -5.25 -4.98
CA SER A 93 0.30 -6.58 -5.08
C SER A 93 1.32 -7.67 -4.75
N SER A 94 0.85 -8.84 -4.31
CA SER A 94 1.72 -9.95 -3.90
C SER A 94 2.64 -10.46 -5.01
N ASP A 95 2.25 -10.29 -6.28
CA ASP A 95 3.06 -10.60 -7.47
C ASP A 95 4.03 -9.46 -7.87
N ARG A 96 4.07 -8.37 -7.10
CA ARG A 96 4.86 -7.15 -7.35
C ARG A 96 4.55 -6.47 -8.68
N ALA A 97 3.41 -6.74 -9.31
CA ALA A 97 3.06 -6.13 -10.58
C ALA A 97 2.50 -4.71 -10.41
N THR A 98 1.65 -4.48 -9.40
CA THR A 98 0.89 -3.24 -9.27
C THR A 98 1.15 -2.51 -7.95
N SER A 99 1.28 -1.19 -8.01
CA SER A 99 1.30 -0.31 -6.83
C SER A 99 -0.11 -0.20 -6.25
N LEU A 100 -0.23 -0.38 -4.94
CA LEU A 100 -1.49 -0.28 -4.22
C LEU A 100 -1.54 0.98 -3.37
N LEU A 101 -0.49 1.22 -2.58
CA LEU A 101 -0.41 2.32 -1.62
C LEU A 101 1.03 2.80 -1.52
N GLU A 102 1.26 4.09 -1.31
CA GLU A 102 2.60 4.66 -1.11
C GLU A 102 2.52 5.86 -0.15
N ASP A 103 3.46 5.92 0.79
CA ASP A 103 3.39 6.84 1.93
C ASP A 103 4.78 7.33 2.32
N LEU A 104 4.89 8.63 2.59
CA LEU A 104 6.11 9.35 2.95
C LEU A 104 6.05 9.72 4.44
N SER A 105 7.12 9.49 5.20
CA SER A 105 7.09 9.64 6.66
C SER A 105 6.91 11.07 7.17
N CYS A 106 7.19 12.08 6.35
CA CYS A 106 7.15 13.50 6.75
C CYS A 106 5.82 14.20 6.45
N THR A 107 4.78 13.47 6.06
CA THR A 107 3.41 13.98 5.90
C THR A 107 2.49 13.36 6.96
N PRO A 108 1.48 14.10 7.45
CA PRO A 108 0.56 13.59 8.48
C PRO A 108 -0.55 12.68 7.92
N GLU A 109 -0.81 12.77 6.61
CA GLU A 109 -1.86 12.04 5.91
C GLU A 109 -1.24 11.05 4.92
N MET A 110 -2.01 10.02 4.55
CA MET A 110 -1.62 9.07 3.52
C MET A 110 -1.39 9.78 2.17
N ASP A 111 -0.24 9.58 1.54
CA ASP A 111 0.10 10.35 0.33
C ASP A 111 -0.51 9.83 -0.97
N LYS A 112 -0.54 8.50 -1.17
CA LYS A 112 -0.99 7.90 -2.44
C LYS A 112 -1.87 6.68 -2.23
N HIS A 113 -3.10 6.78 -2.75
CA HIS A 113 -4.03 5.66 -2.86
C HIS A 113 -4.05 5.12 -4.30
N HIS A 114 -2.91 4.59 -4.77
CA HIS A 114 -2.72 4.12 -6.17
C HIS A 114 -3.83 3.19 -6.65
N TRP A 115 -4.32 2.29 -5.80
CA TRP A 115 -5.43 1.38 -6.13
C TRP A 115 -6.74 2.08 -6.57
N ARG A 116 -6.95 3.34 -6.15
CA ARG A 116 -8.13 4.16 -6.49
C ARG A 116 -7.78 5.26 -7.51
N GLU A 117 -6.64 5.92 -7.32
CA GLU A 117 -6.22 7.08 -8.12
C GLU A 117 -5.64 6.66 -9.48
N GLU A 118 -4.83 5.60 -9.51
CA GLU A 118 -4.12 5.11 -10.70
C GLU A 118 -4.16 3.58 -10.78
N PRO A 119 -5.34 2.96 -10.96
CA PRO A 119 -5.46 1.50 -10.95
C PRO A 119 -4.58 0.82 -12.00
N GLY A 120 -3.82 -0.20 -11.59
CA GLY A 120 -2.91 -0.94 -12.46
C GLY A 120 -1.55 -0.28 -12.69
N ARG A 121 -1.24 0.82 -11.99
CA ARG A 121 0.08 1.44 -11.97
C ARG A 121 1.16 0.40 -11.63
N THR A 122 2.25 0.37 -12.39
CA THR A 122 3.39 -0.53 -12.15
C THR A 122 3.99 -0.29 -10.77
N CYS A 123 4.30 -1.37 -10.04
CA CYS A 123 4.95 -1.37 -8.73
C CYS A 123 6.32 -0.67 -8.75
N THR A 124 6.30 0.65 -8.63
CA THR A 124 7.47 1.54 -8.64
C THR A 124 7.18 2.76 -7.79
N PHE A 125 8.20 3.29 -7.13
CA PHE A 125 8.09 4.51 -6.33
C PHE A 125 7.68 5.70 -7.23
N SER A 126 6.69 6.46 -6.78
CA SER A 126 6.29 7.74 -7.35
C SER A 126 6.69 8.92 -6.45
N LEU A 127 6.86 8.67 -5.16
CA LEU A 127 7.40 9.60 -4.19
C LEU A 127 8.91 9.40 -4.05
N SER A 128 9.56 10.33 -3.37
CA SER A 128 10.98 10.24 -3.03
C SER A 128 11.18 10.63 -1.57
N ALA A 129 11.93 9.81 -0.84
CA ALA A 129 12.31 10.09 0.55
C ALA A 129 13.10 11.41 0.69
N GLU A 130 13.80 11.83 -0.37
CA GLU A 130 14.50 13.13 -0.43
C GLU A 130 13.56 14.34 -0.43
N SER A 131 12.27 14.12 -0.61
CA SER A 131 11.26 15.20 -0.57
C SER A 131 11.01 15.70 0.85
N CYS A 132 11.45 14.95 1.87
CA CYS A 132 11.34 15.37 3.26
C CYS A 132 12.31 16.52 3.58
N LYS A 133 11.72 17.65 3.98
CA LYS A 133 12.39 18.94 4.16
C LYS A 133 12.62 19.35 5.60
#